data_AF-A0A7X7P398-F1
#
_entry.id   AF-A0A7X7P398-F1
#
_cell.length_a   1.000
_cell.length_b   1.000
_cell.length_c   1.000
_cell.angle_alpha   90.00
_cell.angle_beta   90.00
_cell.angle_gamma   90.00
#
_symmetry.space_group_name_H-M   'P 1'
#
loop_
_entity.id
_entity.type
_entity.pdbx_description
1 polymer ?
#
loop_
_entity_poly.entity_id
_entity_poly.type
_entity_poly.pdbx_seq_one_letter_code
_entity_poly.pdbx_strand_id
1 'polypeptide(L)' 'MNPASLKTPVEILEAAMEKETAARDFYAHLARHCHVDFVRDLLFRLQNEEEKHMDLIRKMLVRVRAG' A
#
# COMPACT_ATOMS: atom_id res chain seq x y z
N MET A 1 -9.26 7.64 -9.64
CA MET A 1 -9.29 6.42 -10.46
C MET A 1 -10.62 5.70 -10.22
N ASN A 2 -11.37 5.34 -11.26
CA ASN A 2 -12.59 4.54 -11.12
C ASN A 2 -12.20 3.05 -11.23
N PRO A 3 -12.31 2.23 -10.17
CA PRO A 3 -11.89 0.82 -10.21
C PRO A 3 -12.68 0.00 -11.23
N ALA A 4 -13.86 0.46 -11.67
CA ALA A 4 -14.67 -0.22 -12.69
C ALA A 4 -14.07 -0.14 -14.10
N SER A 5 -13.01 0.65 -14.34
CA SER A 5 -12.36 0.75 -15.65
C SER A 5 -11.07 -0.06 -15.79
N LEU A 6 -10.62 -0.75 -14.74
CA LEU A 6 -9.41 -1.59 -14.77
C LEU A 6 -9.73 -2.89 -15.53
N LYS A 7 -9.01 -3.17 -16.60
CA LYS A 7 -9.35 -4.27 -17.54
C LYS A 7 -8.35 -5.41 -17.51
N THR A 8 -7.10 -5.14 -17.15
CA THR A 8 -6.05 -6.15 -17.10
C THR A 8 -5.65 -6.50 -15.66
N PRO A 9 -5.17 -7.73 -15.41
CA PRO A 9 -4.61 -8.09 -14.10
C PRO A 9 -3.47 -7.16 -13.66
N VAL A 10 -2.68 -6.65 -14.61
CA VAL A 10 -1.60 -5.69 -14.33
C VAL A 10 -2.17 -4.36 -13.83
N GLU A 11 -3.15 -3.78 -14.53
CA GLU A 11 -3.81 -2.52 -14.11
C GLU A 11 -4.46 -2.66 -12.73
N ILE A 12 -5.07 -3.81 -12.43
CA ILE A 12 -5.66 -4.08 -11.11
C ILE A 12 -4.59 -4.08 -10.02
N LEU A 13 -3.46 -4.75 -10.25
CA LEU A 13 -2.36 -4.82 -9.29
C LEU A 13 -1.61 -3.48 -9.16
N GLU A 14 -1.49 -2.71 -10.23
CA GLU A 14 -0.92 -1.36 -10.20
C GLU A 14 -1.82 -0.40 -9.41
N ALA A 15 -3.13 -0.45 -9.62
CA ALA A 15 -4.08 0.31 -8.81
C ALA A 15 -4.03 -0.07 -7.32
N ALA A 16 -3.87 -1.36 -7.01
CA ALA A 16 -3.66 -1.82 -5.65
C ALA A 16 -2.35 -1.27 -5.05
N MET A 17 -1.24 -1.34 -5.79
CA MET A 17 0.05 -0.78 -5.37
C MET A 17 -0.01 0.72 -5.07
N GLU A 18 -0.75 1.49 -5.89
CA GLU A 18 -0.97 2.92 -5.64
C GLU A 18 -1.70 3.16 -4.33
N LYS A 19 -2.68 2.32 -4.00
CA LYS A 19 -3.43 2.42 -2.74
C LYS A 19 -2.58 2.11 -1.53
N GLU A 20 -1.78 1.04 -1.58
CA GLU A 20 -0.88 0.71 -0.49
C GLU A 20 0.20 1.79 -0.28
N THR A 21 0.73 2.34 -1.38
CA THR A 21 1.71 3.44 -1.31
C THR A 21 1.10 4.68 -0.63
N ALA A 22 -0.12 5.06 -1.03
CA ALA A 22 -0.81 6.20 -0.43
C ALA A 22 -1.16 5.96 1.05
N ALA A 23 -1.56 4.75 1.42
CA ALA A 23 -1.84 4.37 2.81
C ALA A 23 -0.58 4.42 3.68
N ARG A 24 0.54 3.85 3.19
CA ARG A 24 1.85 3.94 3.85
C ARG A 24 2.24 5.39 4.12
N ASP A 25 2.16 6.25 3.09
CA ASP A 25 2.52 7.66 3.20
C ASP A 25 1.63 8.43 4.16
N PHE A 26 0.33 8.10 4.16
CA PHE A 26 -0.62 8.66 5.09
C PHE A 26 -0.27 8.31 6.54
N TYR A 27 -0.05 7.03 6.85
CA TYR A 27 0.31 6.61 8.20
C TYR A 27 1.67 7.15 8.65
N ALA A 28 2.67 7.17 7.77
CA ALA A 28 3.98 7.77 8.06
C ALA A 28 3.87 9.28 8.33
N HIS A 29 3.00 9.99 7.59
CA HIS A 29 2.73 11.40 7.84
C HIS A 29 2.04 11.62 9.19
N LEU A 30 1.01 10.84 9.52
CA LEU A 30 0.33 10.93 10.80
C LEU A 30 1.26 10.60 11.97
N ALA A 31 2.10 9.56 11.85
CA ALA A 31 3.03 9.14 12.91
C ALA A 31 4.01 10.27 13.28
N ARG A 32 4.47 11.04 12.28
CA ARG A 32 5.36 12.20 12.49
C ARG A 32 4.71 13.35 13.25
N HIS A 33 3.39 13.50 13.19
CA HIS A 33 2.65 14.60 13.83
C HIS A 33 1.90 14.14 15.08
N CYS A 34 1.99 12.85 15.45
CA CYS A 34 1.30 12.30 16.59
C CYS A 34 2.12 12.46 17.88
N HIS A 35 1.59 13.21 18.84
CA HIS A 35 2.20 13.42 20.16
C HIS A 35 1.83 12.35 21.19
N VAL A 36 0.96 11.40 20.83
CA VAL A 36 0.50 10.33 21.71
C VAL A 36 1.21 9.03 21.35
N ASP A 37 2.10 8.55 22.22
CA ASP A 37 3.03 7.47 21.93
C ASP A 37 2.35 6.18 21.44
N PHE A 38 1.31 5.71 22.13
CA PHE A 38 0.63 4.47 21.74
C PHE A 38 -0.11 4.58 20.39
N VAL A 39 -0.56 5.78 20.02
CA VAL A 39 -1.19 6.04 18.71
C VAL A 39 -0.11 6.09 17.64
N ARG A 40 1.03 6.72 17.91
CA ARG A 40 2.19 6.74 17.02
C ARG A 40 2.69 5.33 16.71
N ASP A 41 2.77 4.46 17.72
CA ASP A 41 3.17 3.06 17.55
C ASP A 41 2.19 2.26 16.70
N LEU A 42 0.88 2.52 16.83
CA LEU A 42 -0.12 1.92 15.96
C LEU A 42 0.06 2.39 14.51
N LEU A 43 0.30 3.69 14.30
CA LEU A 43 0.52 4.25 12.96
C LEU A 43 1.77 3.67 12.29
N PHE A 44 2.87 3.48 13.04
CA PHE A 44 4.05 2.78 12.53
C PHE A 44 3.78 1.31 12.21
N ARG A 45 2.99 0.62 13.04
CA ARG A 45 2.57 -0.76 12.72
C ARG A 45 1.76 -0.82 11.43
N LEU A 46 0.78 0.06 11.25
CA LEU A 46 0.00 0.13 10.02
C LEU A 46 0.87 0.41 8.79
N GLN A 47 1.77 1.40 8.88
CA GLN A 47 2.76 1.68 7.84
C GLN A 47 3.55 0.42 7.43
N ASN A 48 4.04 -0.35 8.42
CA ASN A 48 4.82 -1.56 8.17
C ASN A 48 3.98 -2.70 7.57
N GLU A 49 2.68 -2.80 7.89
CA GLU A 49 1.80 -3.76 7.23
C GLU A 49 1.59 -3.41 5.75
N GLU A 50 1.43 -2.13 5.41
CA GLU A 50 1.29 -1.74 4.00
C GLU A 50 2.55 -2.04 3.19
N GLU A 51 3.75 -1.92 3.78
CA GLU A 51 4.99 -2.34 3.10
C GLU A 51 4.98 -3.85 2.77
N LYS A 52 4.41 -4.70 3.64
CA LYS A 52 4.24 -6.13 3.35
C LYS A 52 3.23 -6.36 2.25
N HIS A 53 2.12 -5.62 2.24
CA HIS A 53 1.13 -5.68 1.16
C HIS A 53 1.76 -5.28 -0.19
N MET A 54 2.54 -4.19 -0.22
CA MET A 54 3.29 -3.76 -1.40
C MET A 54 4.23 -4.86 -1.93
N ASP A 55 4.95 -5.55 -1.04
CA ASP A 55 5.83 -6.65 -1.44
C ASP A 55 5.08 -7.85 -2.03
N LEU A 56 3.90 -8.19 -1.48
CA LEU A 56 3.03 -9.22 -2.04
C LEU A 56 2.55 -8.83 -3.45
N ILE A 57 2.07 -7.60 -3.62
CA ILE A 57 1.62 -7.08 -4.92
C ILE A 57 2.77 -7.06 -5.93
N ARG A 58 3.97 -6.64 -5.52
CA ARG A 58 5.17 -6.65 -6.38
C ARG A 58 5.51 -8.06 -6.86
N LYS A 59 5.47 -9.05 -5.98
CA LYS A 59 5.69 -10.47 -6.35
C LYS A 59 4.64 -10.95 -7.35
N MET A 60 3.37 -10.57 -7.16
CA MET A 60 2.31 -10.93 -8.10
C MET A 60 2.46 -10.23 -9.46
N LEU A 61 2.83 -8.95 -9.50
CA LEU A 61 3.11 -8.22 -10.74
C LEU A 61 4.21 -8.89 -11.56
N VAL A 62 5.29 -9.34 -10.91
CA VAL A 62 6.37 -10.08 -11.58
C VAL A 62 5.84 -11.37 -12.20
N ARG A 63 5.01 -12.13 -11.47
CA ARG A 63 4.43 -13.38 -11.98
C ARG A 63 3.48 -13.16 -13.16
N VAL A 64 2.64 -12.13 -13.09
CA VAL A 64 1.67 -11.78 -14.14
C VAL A 64 2.37 -11.30 -15.41
N ARG A 65 3.49 -10.58 -15.29
CA ARG A 65 4.25 -10.09 -16.46
C ARG A 65 5.16 -11.15 -17.09
N ALA A 66 5.49 -12.22 -16.35
CA ALA A 66 6.35 -13.30 -16.82
C ALA A 66 5.60 -14.47 -17.47
N GLY A 67 4.27 -14.51 -17.34
CA GLY A 67 3.39 -15.46 -18.02
C GLY A 67 2.65 -14.81 -19.17
#